data_AF-A0A699V8Z3-F1
#
_entry.id   AF-A0A699V8Z3-F1
#
_cell.length_a   1.000
_cell.length_b   1.000
_cell.length_c   1.000
_cell.angle_alpha   90.00
_cell.angle_beta   90.00
_cell.angle_gamma   90.00
#
_symmetry.space_group_name_H-M   'P 1'
#
loop_
_entity.id
_entity.type
_entity.pdbx_description
1 polymer ?
#
loop_
_entity_poly.entity_id
_entity_poly.type
_entity_poly.pdbx_seq_one_letter_code
_entity_poly.pdbx_strand_id
1 'polypeptide(L)'
;RYEDIELVTPPVFNGCTKILDPSDQIVARNSYWEAVYDDMSKKEKGEELLFNCIGKNPFVGEPRVLLSQFYLSRGRFEEAEREAEKGLCLLLEWGCPWDKRVAWEGWVSWCRVMLSKAKERSWPSTSWGIISLGLVK
;
A
#
# COMPACT_ATOMS: atom_id res chain seq x y z
N ARG A 1 3.75 22.89 32.52
CA ARG A 1 5.05 22.19 32.53
C ARG A 1 4.91 20.96 31.65
N TYR A 2 5.77 20.77 30.66
CA TYR A 2 5.80 19.57 29.80
C TYR A 2 6.57 18.41 30.45
N GLU A 3 6.91 18.55 31.74
CA GLU A 3 7.77 17.64 32.51
C GLU A 3 7.10 16.27 32.78
N ASP A 4 5.77 16.18 32.67
CA ASP A 4 4.99 14.94 32.91
C ASP A 4 4.55 14.21 31.62
N ILE A 5 4.99 14.67 30.43
CA ILE A 5 4.60 14.02 29.17
C ILE A 5 5.54 12.86 28.87
N GLU A 6 4.99 11.65 28.86
CA GLU A 6 5.68 10.46 28.39
C GLU A 6 5.93 10.58 26.87
N LEU A 7 7.21 10.64 26.49
CA LEU A 7 7.61 10.66 25.08
C LEU A 7 7.65 9.23 24.54
N VAL A 8 6.67 8.87 23.70
CA VAL A 8 6.64 7.59 23.00
C VAL A 8 7.40 7.72 21.68
N THR A 9 8.33 6.81 21.41
CA THR A 9 9.03 6.75 20.12
C THR A 9 8.04 6.40 19.01
N PRO A 10 7.91 7.23 17.95
CA PRO A 10 7.07 6.90 16.82
C PRO A 10 7.50 5.57 16.17
N PRO A 11 6.55 4.73 15.71
CA PRO A 11 6.88 3.43 15.11
C PRO A 11 7.55 3.54 13.73
N VAL A 12 7.48 4.72 13.11
CA VAL A 12 8.02 5.01 11.77
C VAL A 12 9.52 4.72 11.68
N PHE A 13 10.00 4.34 10.49
CA PHE A 13 11.41 4.02 10.24
C PHE A 13 12.01 3.04 11.25
N ASN A 14 11.23 2.03 11.63
CA ASN A 14 11.61 1.01 12.62
C ASN A 14 11.97 1.64 13.97
N GLY A 15 11.07 2.45 14.54
CA GLY A 15 11.32 3.16 15.79
C GLY A 15 12.40 4.23 15.66
N CYS A 16 12.42 4.95 14.54
CA CYS A 16 13.42 5.96 14.19
C CYS A 16 14.88 5.45 14.17
N THR A 17 15.09 4.15 13.92
CA THR A 17 16.43 3.53 13.88
C THR A 17 16.98 3.31 12.47
N LYS A 18 16.15 3.49 11.44
CA LYS A 18 16.54 3.28 10.04
C LYS A 18 16.64 4.60 9.29
N ILE A 19 17.73 4.74 8.55
CA ILE A 19 17.95 5.82 7.60
C ILE A 19 17.73 5.25 6.20
N LEU A 20 16.89 5.90 5.41
CA LEU A 20 16.70 5.56 4.00
C LEU A 20 17.71 6.31 3.15
N ASP A 21 18.49 5.57 2.36
CA ASP A 21 19.43 6.17 1.43
C ASP A 21 18.70 6.99 0.35
N PRO A 22 19.16 8.20 0.01
CA PRO A 22 18.53 9.01 -1.04
C PRO A 22 18.42 8.29 -2.39
N SER A 23 19.40 7.45 -2.74
CA SER A 23 19.36 6.68 -3.99
C SER A 23 18.27 5.61 -3.97
N ASP A 24 18.07 4.91 -2.85
CA ASP A 24 16.99 3.94 -2.68
C ASP A 24 15.62 4.63 -2.75
N GLN A 25 15.48 5.84 -2.18
CA GLN A 25 14.25 6.62 -2.29
C GLN A 25 13.92 6.98 -3.74
N ILE A 26 14.91 7.34 -4.54
CA ILE A 26 14.74 7.63 -5.98
C ILE A 26 14.30 6.37 -6.73
N VAL A 27 14.96 5.23 -6.48
CA VAL A 27 14.63 3.96 -7.13
C VAL A 27 13.23 3.49 -6.75
N ALA A 28 12.86 3.56 -5.47
CA ALA A 28 11.52 3.22 -4.99
C ALA A 28 10.46 4.07 -5.68
N ARG A 29 10.64 5.40 -5.66
CA ARG A 29 9.73 6.36 -6.30
C ARG A 29 9.57 6.07 -7.79
N ASN A 30 10.66 5.83 -8.51
CA ASN A 30 10.61 5.57 -9.96
C ASN A 30 9.91 4.24 -10.25
N SER A 31 10.18 3.19 -9.47
CA SER A 31 9.54 1.87 -9.65
C SER A 31 8.04 1.95 -9.37
N TYR A 32 7.65 2.67 -8.31
CA TYR A 32 6.24 2.95 -8.03
C TYR A 32 5.57 3.71 -9.16
N TRP A 33 6.18 4.79 -9.65
CA TRP A 33 5.61 5.56 -10.75
C TRP A 33 5.44 4.72 -12.00
N GLU A 34 6.43 3.89 -12.36
CA GLU A 34 6.29 3.00 -13.51
C GLU A 34 5.19 1.95 -13.31
N ALA A 35 4.97 1.47 -12.08
CA ALA A 35 3.88 0.55 -11.78
C ALA A 35 2.49 1.22 -11.87
N VAL A 36 2.36 2.49 -11.47
CA VAL A 36 1.06 3.19 -11.53
C VAL A 36 0.78 3.77 -12.92
N TYR A 37 1.80 4.19 -13.65
CA TYR A 37 1.67 4.69 -15.02
C TYR A 37 1.61 3.51 -16.01
N ASP A 38 0.46 2.82 -16.06
CA ASP A 38 0.29 1.65 -16.91
C ASP A 38 -0.39 2.01 -18.24
N ASP A 39 0.42 2.01 -19.30
CA ASP A 39 -0.02 1.67 -20.65
C ASP A 39 -0.33 0.17 -20.65
N MET A 40 -1.52 -0.24 -21.11
CA MET A 40 -2.15 -1.56 -20.89
C MET A 40 -1.28 -2.80 -21.22
N SER A 41 -0.11 -2.62 -21.83
CA SER A 41 0.92 -3.61 -22.13
C SER A 41 1.83 -4.00 -20.94
N LYS A 42 1.91 -3.21 -19.85
CA LYS A 42 2.87 -3.47 -18.74
C LYS A 42 2.28 -4.11 -17.49
N LYS A 43 1.00 -4.53 -17.49
CA LYS A 43 0.36 -5.24 -16.37
C LYS A 43 1.15 -6.41 -15.81
N GLU A 44 1.95 -7.09 -16.64
CA GLU A 44 2.76 -8.24 -16.22
C GLU A 44 3.97 -7.87 -15.35
N LYS A 45 4.51 -6.64 -15.48
CA LYS A 45 5.65 -6.16 -14.69
C LYS A 45 5.25 -5.46 -13.39
N GLY A 46 3.95 -5.22 -13.20
CA GLY A 46 3.44 -4.50 -12.03
C GLY A 46 3.88 -5.12 -10.70
N GLU A 47 3.85 -6.46 -10.59
CA GLU A 47 4.32 -7.17 -9.39
C GLU A 47 5.80 -6.90 -9.10
N GLU A 48 6.67 -7.04 -10.11
CA GLU A 48 8.11 -6.85 -9.96
C GLU A 48 8.44 -5.40 -9.56
N LEU A 49 7.81 -4.43 -10.21
CA LEU A 49 8.03 -3.00 -9.94
C LEU A 49 7.59 -2.62 -8.52
N LEU A 50 6.43 -3.11 -8.08
CA LEU A 50 5.93 -2.88 -6.72
C LEU A 50 6.80 -3.59 -5.68
N PHE A 51 7.23 -4.82 -5.97
CA PHE A 51 8.15 -5.56 -5.10
C PHE A 51 9.50 -4.84 -4.95
N ASN A 52 10.07 -4.35 -6.05
CA ASN A 52 11.30 -3.55 -6.02
C ASN A 52 11.09 -2.24 -5.24
N CYS A 53 9.97 -1.55 -5.44
CA CYS A 53 9.62 -0.37 -4.65
C CYS A 53 9.61 -0.65 -3.15
N ILE A 54 8.93 -1.72 -2.74
CA ILE A 54 8.80 -2.12 -1.33
C ILE A 54 10.16 -2.50 -0.74
N GLY A 55 11.01 -3.20 -1.51
CA GLY A 55 12.35 -3.57 -1.08
C GLY A 55 13.24 -2.34 -0.83
N LYS A 56 13.06 -1.28 -1.62
CA LYS A 56 13.84 -0.04 -1.54
C LYS A 56 13.29 0.97 -0.53
N ASN A 57 11.98 0.99 -0.34
CA ASN A 57 11.34 1.78 0.71
C ASN A 57 10.23 0.95 1.39
N PRO A 58 10.55 0.21 2.46
CA PRO A 58 9.60 -0.69 3.11
C PRO A 58 8.62 0.04 4.04
N PHE A 59 8.75 1.37 4.19
CA PHE A 59 8.02 2.17 5.18
C PHE A 59 6.81 2.93 4.59
N VAL A 60 6.55 2.79 3.29
CA VAL A 60 5.37 3.38 2.63
C VAL A 60 4.31 2.32 2.37
N GLY A 61 3.04 2.67 2.59
CA GLY A 61 1.92 1.72 2.56
C GLY A 61 1.35 1.51 1.16
N GLU A 62 1.30 2.55 0.34
CA GLU A 62 0.63 2.61 -0.96
C GLU A 62 1.11 1.52 -1.94
N PRO A 63 2.43 1.25 -2.11
CA PRO A 63 2.88 0.17 -2.98
C PRO A 63 2.36 -1.20 -2.54
N ARG A 64 2.21 -1.43 -1.23
CA ARG A 64 1.65 -2.69 -0.68
C ARG A 64 0.16 -2.81 -0.96
N VAL A 65 -0.58 -1.70 -0.88
CA VAL A 65 -2.01 -1.67 -1.25
C VAL A 65 -2.19 -2.07 -2.72
N LEU A 66 -1.36 -1.50 -3.61
CA LEU A 66 -1.40 -1.85 -5.03
C LEU A 66 -0.96 -3.29 -5.30
N LEU A 67 0.05 -3.79 -4.57
CA LEU A 67 0.49 -5.17 -4.69
C LEU A 67 -0.60 -6.15 -4.21
N SER A 68 -1.30 -5.80 -3.14
CA SER A 68 -2.48 -6.54 -2.68
C SER A 68 -3.58 -6.60 -3.74
N GLN A 69 -3.90 -5.45 -4.36
CA GLN A 69 -4.85 -5.40 -5.47
C GLN A 69 -4.42 -6.28 -6.65
N PHE A 70 -3.13 -6.25 -7.00
CA PHE A 70 -2.57 -7.12 -8.03
C PHE A 70 -2.81 -8.60 -7.70
N TYR A 71 -2.51 -9.02 -6.46
CA TYR A 71 -2.74 -10.38 -5.99
C TYR A 71 -4.21 -10.79 -5.99
N LEU A 72 -5.12 -9.92 -5.54
CA LEU A 72 -6.57 -10.17 -5.58
C LEU A 72 -7.06 -10.42 -7.00
N SER A 73 -6.61 -9.62 -7.96
CA SER A 73 -6.99 -9.76 -9.37
C SER A 73 -6.56 -11.10 -9.99
N ARG A 74 -5.60 -11.80 -9.35
CA ARG A 74 -5.03 -13.10 -9.75
C ARG A 74 -5.48 -14.26 -8.85
N GLY A 75 -6.37 -14.02 -7.88
CA GLY A 75 -6.83 -15.04 -6.93
C GLY A 75 -5.79 -15.46 -5.89
N ARG A 76 -4.71 -14.69 -5.71
CA ARG A 76 -3.64 -14.91 -4.73
C ARG A 76 -4.01 -14.31 -3.38
N PHE A 77 -5.05 -14.85 -2.74
CA PHE A 77 -5.71 -14.22 -1.59
C PHE A 77 -4.83 -14.10 -0.35
N GLU A 78 -4.02 -15.11 -0.06
CA GLU A 78 -3.14 -15.14 1.11
C GLU A 78 -2.03 -14.09 1.01
N GLU A 79 -1.49 -13.89 -0.20
CA GLU A 79 -0.48 -12.86 -0.46
C GLU A 79 -1.11 -11.46 -0.42
N ALA A 80 -2.31 -11.33 -0.98
CA ALA A 80 -3.07 -10.09 -0.92
C ALA A 80 -3.36 -9.65 0.51
N GLU A 81 -3.76 -10.59 1.39
CA GLU A 81 -4.04 -10.31 2.79
C GLU A 81 -2.80 -9.78 3.50
N ARG A 82 -1.65 -10.46 3.38
CA ARG A 82 -0.40 -10.02 4.03
C ARG A 82 0.02 -8.62 3.60
N GLU A 83 -0.05 -8.32 2.30
CA GLU A 83 0.31 -7.00 1.79
C GLU A 83 -0.70 -5.91 2.20
N ALA A 84 -2.00 -6.24 2.23
CA ALA A 84 -3.02 -5.30 2.71
C ALA A 84 -2.85 -5.00 4.21
N GLU A 85 -2.62 -6.01 5.05
CA GLU A 85 -2.43 -5.81 6.49
C GLU A 85 -1.20 -4.94 6.77
N LYS A 86 -0.08 -5.25 6.11
CA LYS A 86 1.14 -4.45 6.29
C LYS A 86 0.99 -3.04 5.71
N GLY A 87 0.35 -2.90 4.55
CA GLY A 87 0.04 -1.61 3.93
C GLY A 87 -0.84 -0.73 4.81
N LEU A 88 -1.91 -1.30 5.39
CA LEU A 88 -2.81 -0.58 6.30
C LEU A 88 -2.07 -0.11 7.54
N CYS A 89 -1.24 -0.98 8.14
CA CYS A 89 -0.43 -0.62 9.30
C CYS A 89 0.46 0.60 8.99
N LEU A 90 1.21 0.58 7.88
CA LEU A 90 2.08 1.70 7.49
C LEU A 90 1.31 2.99 7.20
N LEU A 91 0.16 2.90 6.53
CA LEU A 91 -0.70 4.07 6.28
C LEU A 91 -1.16 4.72 7.60
N LEU A 92 -1.50 3.90 8.61
CA LEU A 92 -1.91 4.39 9.92
C LEU A 92 -0.73 4.94 10.74
N GLU A 93 0.44 4.32 10.65
CA GLU A 93 1.67 4.79 11.33
C GLU A 93 2.12 6.17 10.80
N TRP A 94 2.04 6.40 9.48
CA TRP A 94 2.43 7.68 8.87
C TRP A 94 1.36 8.77 8.98
N GLY A 95 0.08 8.42 8.88
CA GLY A 95 -1.03 9.38 8.94
C GLY A 95 -1.08 10.41 7.81
N CYS A 96 -0.28 10.25 6.76
CA CYS A 96 -0.32 11.09 5.56
C CYS A 96 0.06 10.26 4.32
N PRO A 97 -0.39 10.64 3.11
CA PRO A 97 -0.11 9.86 1.92
C PRO A 97 1.28 10.18 1.39
N TRP A 98 2.05 9.16 1.00
CA TRP A 98 3.26 9.29 0.21
C TRP A 98 2.93 9.66 -1.24
N ASP A 99 1.93 8.99 -1.83
CA ASP A 99 1.36 9.38 -3.12
C ASP A 99 0.30 10.47 -2.95
N LYS A 100 0.65 11.71 -3.34
CA LYS A 100 -0.18 12.90 -3.17
C LYS A 100 -1.37 13.00 -4.13
N ARG A 101 -1.53 12.09 -5.11
CA ARG A 101 -2.68 12.10 -6.03
C ARG A 101 -3.98 11.67 -5.38
N VAL A 102 -3.89 10.87 -4.31
CA VAL A 102 -5.04 10.32 -3.59
C VAL A 102 -4.92 10.73 -2.12
N ALA A 103 -6.03 11.18 -1.54
CA ALA A 103 -6.09 11.53 -0.13
C ALA A 103 -5.80 10.32 0.76
N TRP A 104 -5.29 10.54 1.97
CA TRP A 104 -4.96 9.47 2.92
C TRP A 104 -6.17 8.57 3.23
N GLU A 105 -7.33 9.18 3.43
CA GLU A 105 -8.60 8.48 3.68
C GLU A 105 -8.98 7.57 2.52
N GLY A 106 -8.65 7.98 1.28
CA GLY A 106 -8.85 7.18 0.08
C GLY A 106 -7.98 5.92 0.10
N TRP A 107 -6.69 6.06 0.43
CA TRP A 107 -5.77 4.93 0.57
C TRP A 107 -6.19 3.98 1.69
N VAL A 108 -6.55 4.51 2.87
CA VAL A 108 -7.02 3.69 4.00
C VAL A 108 -8.30 2.93 3.64
N SER A 109 -9.26 3.60 3.01
CA SER A 109 -10.53 2.99 2.60
C SER A 109 -10.29 1.88 1.57
N TRP A 110 -9.47 2.14 0.55
CA TRP A 110 -9.14 1.15 -0.47
C TRP A 110 -8.41 -0.05 0.10
N CYS A 111 -7.43 0.18 0.99
CA CYS A 111 -6.70 -0.90 1.65
C CYS A 111 -7.61 -1.80 2.50
N ARG A 112 -8.58 -1.21 3.22
CA ARG A 112 -9.59 -1.98 3.97
C ARG A 112 -10.47 -2.84 3.08
N VAL A 113 -10.84 -2.34 1.89
CA VAL A 113 -11.54 -3.15 0.88
C VAL A 113 -10.66 -4.31 0.44
N MET A 114 -9.37 -4.08 0.14
CA MET A 114 -8.45 -5.16 -0.27
C MET A 114 -8.37 -6.24 0.82
N LEU A 115 -8.21 -5.82 2.08
CA LEU A 115 -8.15 -6.72 3.22
C LEU A 115 -9.44 -7.53 3.40
N SER A 116 -10.61 -6.89 3.33
CA SER A 116 -11.91 -7.57 3.40
C SER A 116 -12.04 -8.61 2.29
N LYS A 117 -11.70 -8.22 1.05
CA LYS A 117 -11.81 -9.08 -0.13
C LYS A 117 -10.83 -10.24 -0.12
N ALA A 118 -9.63 -10.04 0.42
CA ALA A 118 -8.65 -11.11 0.62
C ALA A 118 -9.18 -12.14 1.63
N LYS A 119 -9.71 -11.69 2.78
CA LYS A 119 -10.29 -12.56 3.82
C LYS A 119 -11.54 -13.30 3.34
N GLU A 120 -12.38 -12.65 2.53
CA GLU A 120 -13.53 -13.27 1.88
C GLU A 120 -13.15 -14.18 0.71
N ARG A 121 -11.89 -14.20 0.29
CA ARG A 121 -11.38 -14.91 -0.89
C ARG A 121 -12.20 -14.60 -2.14
N SER A 122 -12.56 -13.34 -2.32
CA SER A 122 -13.41 -12.90 -3.43
C SER A 122 -12.88 -11.63 -4.09
N TRP A 123 -12.93 -11.58 -5.41
CA TRP A 123 -12.62 -10.38 -6.18
C TRP A 123 -13.59 -10.26 -7.37
N PRO A 124 -14.21 -9.09 -7.61
CA PRO A 124 -15.14 -8.94 -8.71
C PRO A 124 -14.47 -9.08 -10.07
N SER A 125 -15.11 -9.78 -11.00
CA SER A 125 -14.66 -9.93 -12.38
C SER A 125 -15.28 -8.92 -13.36
N THR A 126 -16.20 -8.07 -12.88
CA THR A 126 -16.90 -7.08 -13.68
C THR A 126 -16.54 -5.66 -13.25
N SER A 127 -16.53 -4.72 -14.19
CA SER A 127 -16.26 -3.30 -13.91
C SER A 127 -17.25 -2.74 -12.89
N TRP A 128 -18.54 -3.11 -13.02
CA TRP A 128 -19.56 -2.72 -12.05
C TRP A 128 -19.23 -3.26 -10.65
N GLY A 129 -18.85 -4.53 -10.55
CA GLY A 129 -18.47 -5.13 -9.27
C GLY A 129 -17.30 -4.41 -8.61
N ILE A 130 -16.29 -3.97 -9.38
CA ILE A 130 -15.16 -3.19 -8.87
C ILE A 130 -15.62 -1.81 -8.37
N ILE A 131 -16.44 -1.09 -9.13
CA ILE A 131 -16.96 0.24 -8.75
C ILE A 131 -17.85 0.14 -7.49
N SER A 132 -18.51 -1.01 -7.31
CA SER A 132 -19.41 -1.26 -6.17
C SER A 132 -18.71 -1.63 -4.87
N LEU A 133 -17.39 -1.83 -4.87
CA LEU A 133 -16.64 -2.36 -3.71
C LEU A 133 -16.72 -1.49 -2.46
N GLY A 134 -17.02 -0.19 -2.60
CA GLY A 134 -17.18 0.76 -1.49
C GLY A 134 -18.62 1.03 -1.08
N LEU A 135 -19.61 0.39 -1.71
CA LEU A 135 -21.03 0.62 -1.40
C LEU A 135 -21.42 -0.14 -0.13
N VAL A 136 -21.84 0.61 0.89
CA VAL A 136 -22.48 0.06 2.10
C VAL A 136 -23.95 -0.18 1.79
N LYS A 137 -24.48 -1.35 2.15
CA LYS A 137 -25.91 -1.66 2.04
C LYS A 137 -26.72 -1.00 3.15
#